data_AF-A0A452FJF0-F1
#
_entry.id   AF-A0A452FJF0-F1
#
_cell.length_a   1.000
_cell.length_b   1.000
_cell.length_c   1.000
_cell.angle_alpha   90.00
_cell.angle_beta   90.00
_cell.angle_gamma   90.00
#
_symmetry.space_group_name_H-M   'P 1'
#
loop_
_entity.id
_entity.type
_entity.pdbx_description
1 polymer ?
#
loop_
_entity_poly.entity_id
_entity_poly.type
_entity_poly.pdbx_seq_one_letter_code
_entity_poly.pdbx_strand_id
1 'polypeptide(L)'
;MAHQTPLGSSASHVSCLDLWREKNDQLVRQAKVAQDSSLPLRRQQLAQDALEGLRGLLCSLQGLPATVSVLPLELTVICNFITLRANLARGFTEDLAQDIQQGLERVTQTWSLLCVLVDLS
;
A
#
# COMPACT_ATOMS: atom_id res chain seq x y z
N MET A 1 -52.05 -7.26 4.90
CA MET A 1 -50.87 -6.48 5.30
C MET A 1 -49.65 -7.21 4.82
N ALA A 2 -49.07 -6.79 3.69
CA ALA A 2 -47.86 -7.37 3.13
C ALA A 2 -46.70 -6.42 3.45
N HIS A 3 -45.86 -6.81 4.40
CA HIS A 3 -44.56 -6.17 4.60
C HIS A 3 -43.62 -6.71 3.52
N GLN A 4 -43.53 -6.01 2.40
CA GLN A 4 -42.43 -6.19 1.46
C GLN A 4 -41.31 -5.23 1.85
N THR A 5 -40.27 -5.81 2.44
CA THR A 5 -38.98 -5.18 2.72
C THR A 5 -38.36 -4.73 1.39
N PRO A 6 -37.77 -3.52 1.30
CA PRO A 6 -37.18 -3.05 0.04
C PRO A 6 -35.91 -3.84 -0.26
N LEU A 7 -35.93 -4.60 -1.35
CA LEU A 7 -34.70 -5.03 -2.02
C LEU A 7 -33.96 -3.81 -2.55
N GLY A 8 -32.62 -3.82 -2.42
CA GLY A 8 -31.75 -3.03 -3.27
C GLY A 8 -30.88 -1.99 -2.56
N SER A 9 -30.18 -2.36 -1.49
CA SER A 9 -28.94 -1.65 -1.17
C SER A 9 -27.90 -2.07 -2.21
N SER A 10 -27.86 -1.34 -3.32
CA SER A 10 -26.75 -1.34 -4.27
C SER A 10 -25.53 -0.66 -3.62
N ALA A 11 -25.02 -1.25 -2.55
CA ALA A 11 -23.67 -0.93 -2.10
C ALA A 11 -22.74 -1.54 -3.14
N SER A 12 -22.22 -0.72 -4.04
CA SER A 12 -21.12 -1.09 -4.93
C SER A 12 -20.06 -1.79 -4.10
N HIS A 13 -19.80 -3.07 -4.34
CA HIS A 13 -18.79 -3.85 -3.63
C HIS A 13 -17.42 -3.21 -3.93
N VAL A 14 -17.01 -2.24 -3.10
CA VAL A 14 -15.66 -1.70 -3.15
C VAL A 14 -14.75 -2.84 -2.71
N SER A 15 -13.84 -3.27 -3.58
CA SER A 15 -12.90 -4.34 -3.23
C SER A 15 -12.00 -3.88 -2.09
N CYS A 16 -11.58 -4.79 -1.21
CA CYS A 16 -10.60 -4.45 -0.17
C CYS A 16 -9.33 -3.82 -0.76
N LEU A 17 -8.94 -4.21 -1.98
CA LEU A 17 -7.82 -3.60 -2.70
C LEU A 17 -8.07 -2.16 -3.10
N ASP A 18 -9.31 -1.79 -3.43
CA ASP A 18 -9.67 -0.40 -3.76
C ASP A 18 -9.61 0.47 -2.50
N LEU A 19 -10.09 -0.04 -1.36
CA LEU A 19 -9.96 0.64 -0.06
C LEU A 19 -8.49 0.83 0.33
N TRP A 20 -7.66 -0.19 0.10
CA TRP A 20 -6.23 -0.13 0.39
C TRP A 20 -5.48 0.81 -0.55
N ARG A 21 -5.90 0.90 -1.82
CA ARG A 21 -5.40 1.90 -2.77
C ARG A 21 -5.75 3.32 -2.33
N GLU A 22 -7.00 3.56 -1.97
CA GLU A 22 -7.43 4.87 -1.49
C GLU A 22 -6.69 5.28 -0.21
N LYS A 23 -6.47 4.33 0.70
CA LYS A 23 -5.65 4.54 1.90
C LYS A 23 -4.21 4.92 1.55
N ASN A 24 -3.57 4.22 0.61
CA ASN A 24 -2.24 4.59 0.11
C ASN A 24 -2.23 6.03 -0.41
N ASP A 25 -3.21 6.40 -1.25
CA ASP A 25 -3.29 7.73 -1.85
C ASP A 25 -3.53 8.83 -0.80
N GLN A 26 -4.32 8.54 0.23
CA GLN A 26 -4.49 9.42 1.38
C GLN A 26 -3.17 9.65 2.13
N LEU A 27 -2.41 8.59 2.42
CA LEU A 27 -1.13 8.68 3.12
C LEU A 27 -0.10 9.48 2.32
N VAL A 28 -0.05 9.28 0.99
CA VAL A 28 0.82 10.06 0.09
C VAL A 28 0.42 11.53 0.08
N ARG A 29 -0.88 11.84 0.04
CA ARG A 29 -1.36 13.23 0.12
C ARG A 29 -1.00 13.87 1.47
N GLN A 30 -1.16 13.15 2.58
CA GLN A 30 -0.76 13.62 3.90
C GLN A 30 0.75 13.91 3.97
N ALA A 31 1.57 13.03 3.42
CA ALA A 31 3.02 13.21 3.35
C ALA A 31 3.43 14.42 2.49
N LYS A 32 2.71 14.70 1.39
CA LYS A 32 2.94 15.90 0.57
C LYS A 32 2.58 17.18 1.33
N VAL A 33 1.41 17.21 1.96
CA VAL A 33 0.99 18.34 2.83
C VAL A 33 1.99 18.58 3.97
N ALA A 34 2.57 17.51 4.52
CA ALA A 34 3.62 17.61 5.53
C ALA A 34 4.86 18.35 4.98
N GLN A 35 5.28 18.05 3.75
CA GLN A 35 6.43 18.72 3.12
C GLN A 35 6.17 20.22 2.91
N ASP A 36 4.94 20.59 2.56
CA ASP A 36 4.54 21.99 2.34
C ASP A 36 4.39 22.78 3.66
N SER A 37 4.30 22.10 4.80
CA SER A 37 4.28 22.74 6.12
C SER A 37 5.60 23.46 6.40
N SER A 38 5.51 24.74 6.76
CA SER A 38 6.66 25.56 7.20
C SER A 38 7.15 25.19 8.60
N LEU A 39 6.35 24.47 9.38
CA LEU A 39 6.69 24.01 10.73
C LEU A 39 7.41 22.66 10.69
N PRO A 40 8.71 22.58 11.08
CA PRO A 40 9.50 21.34 10.97
C PRO A 40 8.95 20.19 11.82
N LEU A 41 8.46 20.48 13.03
CA LEU A 41 7.91 19.47 13.92
C LEU A 41 6.64 18.83 13.36
N ARG A 42 5.74 19.66 12.81
CA ARG A 42 4.49 19.20 12.19
C ARG A 42 4.77 18.40 10.91
N ARG A 43 5.75 18.84 10.10
CA ARG A 43 6.23 18.10 8.93
C ARG A 43 6.71 16.71 9.34
N GLN A 44 7.53 16.63 10.38
CA GLN A 44 8.10 15.37 10.83
C GLN A 44 7.04 14.42 11.41
N GLN A 45 6.09 14.94 12.20
CA GLN A 45 4.99 14.16 12.76
C GLN A 45 4.09 13.58 11.66
N LEU A 46 3.57 14.41 10.76
CA LEU A 46 2.67 13.96 9.70
C LEU A 46 3.33 12.96 8.74
N ALA A 47 4.62 13.15 8.45
CA ALA A 47 5.37 12.21 7.62
C ALA A 47 5.64 10.89 8.36
N GLN A 48 5.86 10.92 9.68
CA GLN A 48 6.01 9.71 10.49
C GLN A 48 4.70 8.93 10.59
N ASP A 49 3.58 9.63 10.81
CA ASP A 49 2.24 9.03 10.83
C ASP A 49 1.92 8.37 9.47
N ALA A 50 2.28 9.05 8.37
CA ALA A 50 2.12 8.51 7.03
C ALA A 50 3.01 7.28 6.79
N LEU A 51 4.25 7.26 7.29
CA LEU A 51 5.13 6.08 7.21
C LEU A 51 4.58 4.89 7.98
N GLU A 52 4.09 5.10 9.19
CA GLU A 52 3.52 4.03 10.01
C GLU A 52 2.23 3.47 9.36
N GLY A 53 1.41 4.35 8.80
CA GLY A 53 0.25 3.96 8.00
C GLY A 53 0.62 3.13 6.77
N LEU A 54 1.68 3.51 6.04
CA LEU A 54 2.18 2.76 4.87
C LEU A 54 2.75 1.40 5.29
N ARG A 55 3.46 1.33 6.42
CA ARG A 55 3.97 0.07 6.96
C ARG A 55 2.82 -0.89 7.28
N GLY A 56 1.81 -0.43 8.01
CA GLY A 56 0.65 -1.26 8.33
C GLY A 56 -0.10 -1.75 7.08
N LEU A 57 -0.12 -0.93 6.02
CA LEU A 57 -0.69 -1.32 4.73
C LEU A 57 0.16 -2.39 4.03
N LEU A 58 1.49 -2.24 4.04
CA LEU A 58 2.42 -3.22 3.48
C LEU A 58 2.28 -4.58 4.17
N CYS A 59 2.25 -4.62 5.51
CA CYS A 59 2.04 -5.87 6.25
C CYS A 59 0.70 -6.53 5.88
N SER A 60 -0.35 -5.73 5.67
CA SER A 60 -1.67 -6.24 5.27
C SER A 60 -1.65 -6.84 3.86
N LEU A 61 -0.96 -6.20 2.92
CA LEU A 61 -0.76 -6.69 1.55
C LEU A 61 0.08 -7.96 1.50
N GLN A 62 1.13 -8.04 2.32
CA GLN A 62 1.99 -9.21 2.43
C GLN A 62 1.31 -10.42 3.09
N GLY A 63 0.26 -10.17 3.89
CA GLY A 63 -0.63 -11.23 4.37
C GLY A 63 -1.51 -11.84 3.28
N LEU A 64 -1.67 -11.19 2.13
CA LEU A 64 -2.43 -11.73 1.00
C LEU A 64 -1.56 -12.60 0.08
N PRO A 65 -2.16 -13.52 -0.69
CA PRO A 65 -1.45 -14.24 -1.75
C PRO A 65 -0.87 -13.28 -2.80
N ALA A 66 0.34 -13.57 -3.25
CA ALA A 66 1.05 -12.82 -4.29
C ALA A 66 0.39 -13.04 -5.66
N THR A 67 -0.66 -12.27 -5.93
CA THR A 67 -1.44 -12.35 -7.18
C THR A 67 -1.22 -11.11 -8.03
N VAL A 68 -1.47 -11.24 -9.33
CA VAL A 68 -1.37 -10.13 -10.31
C VAL A 68 -2.20 -8.89 -9.95
N SER A 69 -3.27 -9.05 -9.16
CA SER A 69 -4.12 -7.94 -8.70
C SER A 69 -3.57 -7.23 -7.47
N VAL A 70 -2.82 -7.95 -6.62
CA VAL A 70 -2.29 -7.45 -5.33
C VAL A 70 -0.93 -6.79 -5.51
N LEU A 71 -0.06 -7.41 -6.30
CA LEU A 71 1.35 -7.01 -6.43
C LEU A 71 1.57 -5.58 -6.96
N PRO A 72 0.78 -5.06 -7.92
CA PRO A 72 0.95 -3.67 -8.35
C PRO A 72 0.72 -2.67 -7.21
N LEU A 73 -0.24 -2.96 -6.32
CA LEU A 73 -0.50 -2.13 -5.15
C LEU A 73 0.59 -2.30 -4.09
N GLU A 74 1.04 -3.53 -3.83
CA GLU A 74 2.16 -3.83 -2.94
C GLU A 74 3.43 -3.07 -3.36
N LEU A 75 3.80 -3.11 -4.64
CA LEU A 75 4.91 -2.32 -5.21
C LEU A 75 4.73 -0.81 -5.01
N THR A 76 3.53 -0.30 -5.28
CA THR A 76 3.25 1.13 -5.15
C THR A 76 3.46 1.58 -3.70
N VAL A 77 2.98 0.80 -2.73
CA VAL A 77 3.16 1.06 -1.30
C VAL A 77 4.63 1.01 -0.91
N ILE A 78 5.40 0.02 -1.39
CA ILE A 78 6.85 -0.10 -1.16
C ILE A 78 7.58 1.14 -1.69
N CYS A 79 7.33 1.55 -2.94
CA CYS A 79 7.96 2.72 -3.53
C CYS A 79 7.65 3.98 -2.72
N ASN A 80 6.38 4.22 -2.37
CA ASN A 80 5.97 5.36 -1.57
C ASN A 80 6.63 5.37 -0.19
N PHE A 81 6.75 4.20 0.44
CA PHE A 81 7.41 4.04 1.73
C PHE A 81 8.90 4.41 1.65
N ILE A 82 9.62 3.89 0.65
CA ILE A 82 11.04 4.20 0.43
C ILE A 82 11.23 5.69 0.18
N THR A 83 10.44 6.29 -0.72
CA THR A 83 10.53 7.72 -1.03
C THR A 83 10.28 8.59 0.20
N LEU A 84 9.23 8.30 0.97
CA LEU A 84 8.90 9.08 2.15
C LEU A 84 9.99 8.97 3.22
N ARG A 85 10.55 7.77 3.42
CA ARG A 85 11.61 7.58 4.40
C ARG A 85 12.92 8.25 3.99
N ALA A 86 13.26 8.18 2.71
CA ALA A 86 14.40 8.89 2.13
C ALA A 86 14.24 10.41 2.32
N ASN A 87 13.04 10.95 2.10
CA ASN A 87 12.74 12.38 2.32
C ASN A 87 12.87 12.81 3.79
N LEU A 88 12.68 11.89 4.74
CA LEU A 88 12.95 12.16 6.16
C LEU A 88 14.42 12.01 6.55
N ALA A 89 15.29 11.66 5.59
CA ALA A 89 16.70 11.31 5.82
C ALA A 89 16.89 10.28 6.95
N ARG A 90 15.89 9.42 7.16
CA ARG A 90 15.94 8.35 8.17
C ARG A 90 16.48 7.09 7.51
N GLY A 91 17.49 6.48 8.13
CA GLY A 91 17.99 5.18 7.69
C GLY A 91 16.91 4.09 7.76
N PHE A 92 17.13 3.01 7.03
CA PHE A 92 16.31 1.79 7.12
C PHE A 92 16.75 0.97 8.33
N THR A 93 15.79 0.53 9.11
CA THR A 93 15.98 -0.45 10.18
C THR A 93 15.84 -1.84 9.59
N GLU A 94 16.42 -2.84 10.23
CA GLU A 94 16.46 -4.23 9.73
C GLU A 94 15.05 -4.78 9.44
N ASP A 95 14.11 -4.57 10.35
CA ASP A 95 12.72 -5.00 10.20
C ASP A 95 12.07 -4.41 8.94
N LEU A 96 12.36 -3.14 8.65
CA LEU A 96 11.80 -2.44 7.50
C LEU A 96 12.52 -2.79 6.19
N ALA A 97 13.80 -3.16 6.25
CA ALA A 97 14.51 -3.72 5.12
C ALA A 97 13.96 -5.10 4.74
N GLN A 98 13.63 -5.93 5.73
CA GLN A 98 12.99 -7.24 5.53
C GLN A 98 11.59 -7.11 4.92
N ASP A 99 10.78 -6.19 5.42
CA ASP A 99 9.45 -5.90 4.85
C ASP A 99 9.57 -5.52 3.36
N ILE A 100 10.56 -4.68 2.99
CA ILE A 100 10.80 -4.30 1.59
C ILE A 100 11.29 -5.49 0.76
N GLN A 101 12.28 -6.23 1.26
CA GLN A 101 12.86 -7.37 0.56
C GLN A 101 11.80 -8.44 0.27
N GLN A 102 11.00 -8.80 1.28
CA GLN A 102 9.92 -9.78 1.12
C GLN A 102 8.93 -9.36 0.04
N GLY A 103 8.53 -8.09 0.01
CA GLY A 103 7.63 -7.59 -1.02
C GLY A 103 8.24 -7.64 -2.43
N LEU A 104 9.52 -7.26 -2.56
CA LEU A 104 10.23 -7.34 -3.84
C LEU A 104 10.44 -8.79 -4.31
N GLU A 105 10.70 -9.72 -3.41
CA GLU A 105 10.81 -11.15 -3.73
C GLU A 105 9.47 -11.70 -4.22
N ARG A 106 8.36 -11.42 -3.52
CA ARG A 106 7.01 -11.84 -3.93
C ARG A 106 6.66 -11.36 -5.33
N VAL A 107 6.97 -10.10 -5.62
CA VAL A 107 6.81 -9.50 -6.94
C VAL A 107 7.63 -10.30 -7.95
N THR A 108 8.94 -10.39 -7.75
CA THR A 108 9.87 -11.00 -8.71
C THR A 108 9.54 -12.47 -8.98
N GLN A 109 9.17 -13.23 -7.94
CA GLN A 109 8.73 -14.62 -8.07
C GLN A 109 7.47 -14.75 -8.92
N THR A 110 6.49 -13.87 -8.72
CA THR A 110 5.25 -13.92 -9.48
C THR A 110 5.46 -13.52 -10.94
N TRP A 111 6.27 -12.50 -11.21
CA TRP A 111 6.67 -12.15 -12.57
C TRP A 111 7.40 -13.30 -13.27
N SER A 112 8.31 -13.98 -12.57
CA SER A 112 9.01 -15.16 -13.10
C SER A 112 8.05 -16.30 -13.48
N LEU A 113 7.09 -16.62 -12.60
CA LEU A 113 6.05 -17.62 -12.88
C LEU A 113 5.20 -17.23 -14.09
N LEU A 114 4.89 -15.94 -14.25
CA LEU A 114 4.12 -15.43 -15.37
C LEU A 114 4.87 -15.55 -16.70
N CYS A 115 6.17 -15.23 -16.72
CA CYS A 115 7.00 -15.40 -17.91
C CYS A 115 7.03 -16.87 -18.34
N VAL A 116 7.24 -17.80 -17.40
CA VAL A 116 7.25 -19.24 -17.70
C VAL A 116 5.89 -19.71 -18.26
N LEU A 117 4.78 -19.21 -17.73
CA LEU A 117 3.44 -19.54 -18.25
C LEU A 117 3.20 -19.01 -19.67
N VAL A 118 3.70 -17.81 -19.97
CA VAL A 118 3.59 -17.20 -21.30
C VAL A 118 4.49 -17.91 -22.32
N ASP A 119 5.69 -18.33 -21.93
CA ASP A 119 6.61 -19.08 -22.81
C ASP A 119 6.14 -20.52 -23.10
N LEU A 120 5.22 -21.05 -22.28
CA LEU A 120 4.60 -22.37 -22.45
C LEU A 120 3.28 -22.36 -23.23
N SER A 121 2.77 -21.17 -23.60
CA SER A 121 1.48 -20.98 -24.30
C SER A 121 1.67 -20.67 -25.78
#